data_AF-A0A538PDA1-F1
#
_entry.id   AF-A0A538PDA1-F1
#
_cell.length_a   1.000
_cell.length_b   1.000
_cell.length_c   1.000
_cell.angle_alpha   90.00
_cell.angle_beta   90.00
_cell.angle_gamma   90.00
#
_symmetry.space_group_name_H-M   'P 1'
#
loop_
_entity.id
_entity.type
_entity.pdbx_description
1 polymer ?
#
loop_
_entity_poly.entity_id
_entity_poly.type
_entity_poly.pdbx_seq_one_letter_code
_entity_poly.pdbx_strand_id
1 'polypeptide(L)' 'MKTRPREAVEQPKPFTPGVTKGMVRQHALELFRDKLPGHPLTLEDWVLAEKDLVTSLETDGLLKR' A
#
# COMPACT_ATOMS: atom_id res chain seq x y z
N MET A 1 -7.78 -8.79 -25.82
CA MET A 1 -7.28 -9.68 -24.76
C MET A 1 -8.17 -9.50 -23.54
N LYS A 2 -8.83 -10.57 -23.04
CA LYS A 2 -9.68 -10.47 -21.85
C LYS A 2 -8.76 -10.39 -20.63
N THR A 3 -8.59 -9.20 -20.06
CA THR A 3 -7.91 -9.03 -18.76
C THR A 3 -8.76 -9.78 -17.74
N ARG A 4 -8.23 -10.89 -17.20
CA ARG A 4 -8.87 -11.57 -16.08
C ARG A 4 -8.96 -10.55 -14.95
N PRO A 5 -10.11 -10.36 -14.31
CA PRO A 5 -10.18 -9.51 -13.12
C PRO A 5 -9.19 -10.12 -12.12
N ARG A 6 -8.09 -9.41 -11.85
CA ARG A 6 -7.20 -9.79 -10.76
C ARG A 6 -8.08 -9.69 -9.52
N GLU A 7 -8.23 -10.77 -8.75
CA GLU A 7 -9.03 -10.70 -7.53
C GLU A 7 -8.41 -9.64 -6.62
N ALA A 8 -9.25 -8.74 -6.13
CA ALA A 8 -8.81 -7.74 -5.17
C ALA A 8 -8.31 -8.45 -3.92
N VAL A 9 -7.01 -8.37 -3.68
CA VAL A 9 -6.41 -9.01 -2.51
C VAL A 9 -6.74 -8.15 -1.30
N GLU A 10 -7.32 -8.77 -0.27
CA GLU A 10 -7.55 -8.09 0.99
C GLU A 10 -6.24 -7.58 1.58
N GLN A 11 -6.29 -6.37 2.16
CA GLN A 11 -5.10 -5.74 2.71
C GLN A 11 -4.49 -6.58 3.84
N PRO A 12 -3.21 -6.99 3.70
CA PRO A 12 -2.52 -7.79 4.72
C PRO A 12 -2.35 -7.01 6.03
N LYS A 13 -1.94 -7.72 7.09
CA LYS A 13 -1.49 -7.04 8.32
C LYS A 13 -0.15 -6.35 8.02
N PRO A 14 0.02 -5.07 8.41
CA PRO A 14 1.30 -4.39 8.27
C PRO A 14 2.40 -5.16 9.00
N PHE A 15 3.57 -5.20 8.40
CA PHE A 15 4.75 -5.84 8.98
C PHE A 15 5.49 -4.91 9.94
N THR A 16 5.38 -3.60 9.72
CA THR A 16 6.13 -2.57 10.45
C THR A 16 5.39 -2.15 11.73
N PRO A 17 6.00 -2.31 12.92
CA PRO A 17 5.42 -1.81 14.16
C PRO A 17 5.17 -0.30 14.10
N GLY A 18 4.03 0.15 14.63
CA GLY A 18 3.63 1.56 14.56
C GLY A 18 2.90 1.97 13.27
N VAL A 19 2.91 1.11 12.23
CA VAL A 19 2.12 1.31 11.02
C VAL A 19 0.80 0.55 11.11
N THR A 20 -0.31 1.24 10.80
CA THR A 20 -1.66 0.64 10.84
C THR A 20 -2.18 0.32 9.43
N LYS A 21 -3.16 -0.60 9.35
CA LYS A 21 -3.86 -0.90 8.08
C LYS A 21 -4.44 0.36 7.43
N GLY A 22 -5.03 1.25 8.23
CA GLY A 22 -5.59 2.51 7.73
C GLY A 22 -4.55 3.38 7.03
N MET A 23 -3.35 3.50 7.62
CA MET A 23 -2.25 4.28 7.05
C MET A 23 -1.77 3.69 5.71
N VAL A 24 -1.52 2.38 5.67
CA VAL A 24 -1.10 1.70 4.43
C VAL A 24 -2.20 1.79 3.36
N ARG A 25 -3.49 1.75 3.76
CA ARG A 25 -4.62 1.89 2.83
C ARG A 25 -4.69 3.27 2.21
N GLN A 26 -4.61 4.30 3.04
CA GLN A 26 -4.64 5.68 2.55
C GLN A 26 -3.46 5.91 1.59
N HIS A 27 -2.25 5.54 2.02
CA HIS A 27 -1.04 5.71 1.23
C HIS A 27 -1.09 4.93 -0.10
N ALA A 28 -1.61 3.70 -0.10
CA ALA A 28 -1.79 2.92 -1.32
C ALA A 28 -2.76 3.59 -2.30
N LEU A 29 -3.86 4.18 -1.80
CA LEU A 29 -4.81 4.89 -2.66
C LEU A 29 -4.21 6.15 -3.27
N GLU A 30 -3.28 6.81 -2.57
CA GLU A 30 -2.53 7.95 -3.06
C GLU A 30 -1.46 7.50 -4.08
N LEU A 31 -0.70 6.46 -3.76
CA LEU A 31 0.41 5.94 -4.58
C LEU A 31 -0.06 5.29 -5.89
N PHE A 32 -1.22 4.63 -5.87
CA PHE A 32 -1.77 3.93 -7.03
C PHE A 32 -2.97 4.64 -7.64
N ARG A 33 -3.16 5.93 -7.35
CA ARG A 33 -4.30 6.74 -7.82
C ARG A 33 -4.51 6.64 -9.33
N ASP A 34 -3.43 6.64 -10.11
CA ASP A 34 -3.46 6.52 -11.57
C ASP A 34 -3.81 5.10 -12.07
N LYS A 35 -3.63 4.08 -11.23
CA LYS A 35 -3.90 2.67 -11.57
C LYS A 35 -5.28 2.20 -11.10
N LEU A 36 -5.96 2.97 -10.24
CA LEU A 36 -7.22 2.56 -9.63
C LEU A 36 -8.47 2.46 -10.53
N PRO A 37 -8.60 3.13 -11.71
CA PRO A 37 -9.75 2.85 -12.58
C PRO A 37 -9.55 1.51 -13.30
N GLY A 38 -9.79 0.41 -12.59
CA GLY A 38 -9.90 -0.95 -13.14
C GLY A 38 -8.85 -1.97 -12.66
N HIS A 39 -7.85 -1.56 -11.89
CA HIS A 39 -6.87 -2.50 -11.32
C HIS A 39 -6.98 -2.56 -9.79
N PRO A 40 -7.50 -3.67 -9.25
CA PRO A 40 -7.46 -3.87 -7.81
C PRO A 40 -6.03 -4.16 -7.36
N LEU A 41 -5.70 -3.71 -6.14
CA LEU A 41 -4.36 -3.85 -5.56
C LEU A 41 -4.03 -5.33 -5.33
N THR A 42 -2.82 -5.71 -5.75
CA THR A 42 -2.25 -7.02 -5.48
C THR A 42 -1.52 -7.05 -4.14
N LEU A 43 -1.12 -8.23 -3.69
CA LEU A 43 -0.30 -8.37 -2.48
C LEU A 43 1.01 -7.57 -2.57
N GLU A 44 1.63 -7.56 -3.74
CA GLU A 44 2.87 -6.80 -3.98
C GLU A 44 2.63 -5.30 -3.87
N ASP A 45 1.51 -4.79 -4.41
CA ASP A 45 1.15 -3.37 -4.30
C ASP A 45 0.94 -2.97 -2.83
N TRP A 46 0.33 -3.84 -2.02
CA TRP A 46 0.19 -3.60 -0.58
C TRP A 46 1.52 -3.52 0.16
N VAL A 47 2.45 -4.42 -0.15
CA VAL A 47 3.79 -4.42 0.45
C VAL A 47 4.59 -3.20 -0.02
N LEU A 48 4.43 -2.80 -1.29
CA LEU A 48 5.09 -1.63 -1.84
C LEU A 48 4.57 -0.33 -1.21
N ALA A 49 3.26 -0.21 -1.03
CA ALA A 49 2.66 0.92 -0.32
C ALA A 49 3.12 1.01 1.15
N GLU A 50 3.24 -0.12 1.85
CA GLU A 50 3.75 -0.11 3.22
C GLU A 50 5.22 0.35 3.26
N LYS A 51 6.08 -0.16 2.38
CA LYS A 51 7.49 0.25 2.32
C LYS A 51 7.64 1.74 2.05
N ASP A 52 6.88 2.26 1.07
CA ASP A 52 6.91 3.68 0.71
C ASP A 52 6.42 4.58 1.84
N LEU A 53 5.35 4.16 2.53
CA LEU A 53 4.86 4.83 3.74
C LEU A 53 5.93 4.87 4.84
N VAL A 54 6.60 3.74 5.11
CA VAL A 54 7.66 3.67 6.12
C VAL A 54 8.82 4.58 5.76
N THR A 55 9.27 4.58 4.50
CA THR A 55 10.32 5.49 4.03
C THR A 55 9.90 6.95 4.17
N SER A 56 8.64 7.27 3.88
CA SER A 56 8.10 8.63 4.08
C SER A 56 8.13 9.04 5.55
N LEU A 57 7.72 8.15 6.47
CA LEU A 57 7.74 8.39 7.91
C LEU A 57 9.16 8.44 8.51
N GLU A 58 10.10 7.64 8.00
CA GLU A 58 11.52 7.72 8.35
C GLU A 58 12.12 9.05 7.87
N THR A 59 11.75 9.52 6.67
CA THR A 59 12.22 10.78 6.09
C THR A 59 11.68 12.00 6.86
N ASP A 60 10.42 11.96 7.28
CA ASP A 60 9.80 13.01 8.11
C ASP A 60 10.33 13.00 9.56
N GLY A 61 11.13 11.99 9.95
CA GLY A 61 11.67 11.82 11.30
C GLY A 61 10.64 11.32 12.32
N LEU A 62 9.45 10.91 11.86
CA LEU A 62 8.36 10.37 12.67
C LEU A 62 8.58 8.90 13.07
N LEU A 63 9.35 8.14 12.29
CA LEU A 63 9.86 6.82 12.67
C LEU A 63 11.35 6.90 12.95
N LYS A 64 11.73 6.77 14.23
CA LYS A 64 13.12 6.49 14.62
C LYS A 64 13.28 4.98 14.73
N ARG A 65 14.22 4.47 13.95
CA ARG A 65 14.57 3.04 13.89
C ARG A 65 15.49 2.63 15.02
#